data_AF-A0A955IS40-F1
#
_entry.id   AF-A0A955IS40-F1
#
_cell.length_a   1.000
_cell.length_b   1.000
_cell.length_c   1.000
_cell.angle_alpha   90.00
_cell.angle_beta   90.00
_cell.angle_gamma   90.00
#
_symmetry.space_group_name_H-M   'P 1'
#
loop_
_entity.id
_entity.type
_entity.pdbx_description
1 polymer ?
#
loop_
_entity_poly.entity_id
_entity_poly.type
_entity_poly.pdbx_seq_one_letter_code
_entity_poly.pdbx_strand_id
1 'polypeptide(L)'
;YTFPFQPTPAPPDGTVAPGTERYSTLPISAIRDAVNEADIGVNAMIDWSGYGGAFLSEFIAYHGTWYTDTHIGPTDPTRCIAGGHIHVSPSVTIQEGMDATHVTLRTLMDYVDDVLGPVCLADIDENDVLDIFDVLGYLGRFDADDPRADLTLDGTLDVFDVLEFLALFTEGCL
;
A
#
# COMPACT_ATOMS: atom_id res chain seq x y z
N TYR A 1 -30.77 9.87 -13.80
CA TYR A 1 -30.45 8.48 -13.43
C TYR A 1 -31.72 7.68 -13.22
N THR A 2 -31.73 6.42 -13.64
CA THR A 2 -32.82 5.47 -13.38
C THR A 2 -32.30 4.34 -12.49
N PHE A 3 -33.17 3.78 -11.65
CA PHE A 3 -32.84 2.70 -10.72
C PHE A 3 -32.20 1.47 -11.44
N PRO A 4 -31.26 0.75 -10.80
CA PRO A 4 -30.72 0.97 -9.46
C PRO A 4 -29.66 2.09 -9.38
N PHE A 5 -29.62 2.80 -8.26
CA PHE A 5 -28.67 3.89 -8.01
C PHE A 5 -27.37 3.41 -7.34
N GLN A 6 -27.36 2.17 -6.86
CA GLN A 6 -26.21 1.50 -6.23
C GLN A 6 -26.17 0.04 -6.68
N PRO A 7 -24.98 -0.59 -6.72
CA PRO A 7 -24.85 -2.03 -6.95
C PRO A 7 -25.55 -2.85 -5.87
N THR A 8 -25.75 -4.14 -6.11
CA THR A 8 -26.32 -5.07 -5.11
C THR A 8 -25.40 -6.29 -4.98
N PRO A 9 -24.93 -6.60 -3.76
CA PRO A 9 -25.22 -5.93 -2.49
C PRO A 9 -24.51 -4.55 -2.36
N ALA A 10 -25.14 -3.63 -1.62
CA ALA A 10 -24.56 -2.34 -1.23
C ALA A 10 -24.90 -2.09 0.25
N PRO A 11 -23.94 -2.29 1.17
CA PRO A 11 -22.51 -2.54 0.94
C PRO A 11 -22.22 -3.94 0.33
N PRO A 12 -20.99 -4.20 -0.18
CA PRO A 12 -20.54 -5.51 -0.69
C PRO A 12 -20.67 -6.66 0.31
N ASP A 13 -21.01 -6.35 1.57
CA ASP A 13 -21.23 -7.28 2.67
C ASP A 13 -22.72 -7.25 3.08
N GLY A 14 -23.41 -8.38 2.88
CA GLY A 14 -24.83 -8.52 3.25
C GLY A 14 -25.08 -8.66 4.75
N THR A 15 -24.04 -8.74 5.59
CA THR A 15 -24.18 -8.87 7.05
C THR A 15 -24.38 -7.55 7.78
N VAL A 16 -24.12 -6.42 7.11
CA VAL A 16 -24.30 -5.07 7.67
C VAL A 16 -25.39 -4.30 6.92
N ALA A 17 -25.99 -3.31 7.57
CA ALA A 17 -27.09 -2.55 7.00
C ALA A 17 -26.62 -1.61 5.88
N PRO A 18 -27.46 -1.30 4.87
CA PRO A 18 -27.20 -0.21 3.93
C PRO A 18 -26.90 1.10 4.66
N GLY A 19 -25.86 1.82 4.21
CA GLY A 19 -25.41 3.06 4.85
C GLY A 19 -24.52 2.88 6.08
N THR A 20 -24.12 1.64 6.41
CA THR A 20 -23.02 1.41 7.37
C THR A 20 -21.80 2.21 6.91
N GLU A 21 -21.18 2.96 7.80
CA GLU A 21 -20.00 3.77 7.49
C GLU A 21 -18.73 2.94 7.64
N ARG A 22 -17.72 3.20 6.80
CA ARG A 22 -16.36 2.67 6.91
C ARG A 22 -15.37 3.82 6.75
N TYR A 23 -14.35 3.83 7.60
CA TYR A 23 -13.37 4.92 7.62
C TYR A 23 -12.11 4.53 6.83
N SER A 24 -11.48 5.55 6.24
CA SER A 24 -10.19 5.39 5.54
C SER A 24 -9.12 4.88 6.52
N THR A 25 -8.31 3.94 6.05
CA THR A 25 -7.09 3.48 6.75
C THR A 25 -5.81 4.05 6.15
N LEU A 26 -5.92 4.89 5.11
CA LEU A 26 -4.80 5.73 4.67
C LEU A 26 -4.27 6.61 5.83
N PRO A 27 -2.97 6.96 5.85
CA PRO A 27 -2.40 7.92 6.79
C PRO A 27 -2.82 9.36 6.41
N ILE A 28 -4.13 9.65 6.47
CA ILE A 28 -4.76 10.85 5.88
C ILE A 28 -4.19 12.17 6.41
N SER A 29 -3.80 12.22 7.69
CA SER A 29 -3.17 13.41 8.28
C SER A 29 -1.77 13.62 7.73
N ALA A 30 -0.95 12.56 7.66
CA ALA A 30 0.40 12.65 7.12
C ALA A 30 0.38 13.01 5.62
N ILE A 31 -0.52 12.40 4.84
CA ILE A 31 -0.71 12.72 3.42
C ILE A 31 -1.09 14.19 3.24
N ARG A 32 -2.09 14.68 3.99
CA ARG A 32 -2.50 16.08 3.94
C ARG A 32 -1.32 17.01 4.22
N ASP A 33 -0.60 16.74 5.30
CA ASP A 33 0.49 17.59 5.77
C ASP A 33 1.65 17.60 4.76
N ALA A 34 2.06 16.44 4.26
CA ALA A 34 3.11 16.31 3.26
C ALA A 34 2.77 17.02 1.93
N VAL A 35 1.53 16.86 1.44
CA VAL A 35 1.06 17.55 0.21
C VAL A 35 1.10 19.06 0.39
N ASN A 36 0.68 19.56 1.55
CA ASN A 36 0.69 21.00 1.84
C ASN A 36 2.11 21.54 2.04
N GLU A 37 3.00 20.77 2.67
CA GLU A 37 4.41 21.14 2.86
C GLU A 37 5.21 21.16 1.55
N ALA A 38 4.81 20.36 0.56
CA ALA A 38 5.46 20.31 -0.74
C ALA A 38 5.31 21.61 -1.57
N ASP A 39 4.43 22.54 -1.16
CA ASP A 39 4.19 23.85 -1.81
C ASP A 39 3.96 23.75 -3.34
N ILE A 40 3.21 22.73 -3.76
CA ILE A 40 2.96 22.39 -5.17
C ILE A 40 1.70 23.08 -5.75
N GLY A 41 1.25 24.19 -5.15
CA GLY A 41 0.10 24.95 -5.64
C GLY A 41 -1.29 24.37 -5.33
N VAL A 42 -1.38 23.25 -4.60
CA VAL A 42 -2.64 22.70 -4.09
C VAL A 42 -2.73 22.81 -2.57
N ASN A 43 -3.96 22.85 -2.06
CA ASN A 43 -4.23 22.78 -0.63
C ASN A 43 -5.05 21.52 -0.34
N ALA A 44 -4.41 20.53 0.28
CA ALA A 44 -5.05 19.32 0.75
C ALA A 44 -5.81 19.56 2.05
N MET A 45 -6.99 18.97 2.15
CA MET A 45 -7.84 19.04 3.35
C MET A 45 -8.44 17.66 3.65
N ILE A 46 -8.74 17.42 4.92
CA ILE A 46 -9.52 16.26 5.35
C ILE A 46 -10.93 16.73 5.61
N ASP A 47 -11.89 16.11 4.93
CA ASP A 47 -13.30 16.28 5.26
C ASP A 47 -13.68 15.29 6.36
N TRP A 48 -13.83 15.80 7.59
CA TRP A 48 -14.24 15.01 8.75
C TRP A 48 -15.75 14.81 8.86
N SER A 49 -16.52 15.50 8.02
CA SER A 49 -17.98 15.57 8.13
C SER A 49 -18.71 15.15 6.86
N GLY A 50 -17.99 15.02 5.75
CA GLY A 50 -18.50 14.56 4.47
C GLY A 50 -18.19 13.09 4.21
N TYR A 51 -18.94 12.56 3.25
CA TYR A 51 -18.78 11.22 2.71
C TYR A 51 -18.02 11.27 1.38
N GLY A 52 -17.59 10.14 0.84
CA GLY A 52 -16.91 9.99 -0.45
C GLY A 52 -17.69 10.46 -1.70
N GLY A 53 -18.86 11.09 -1.57
CA GLY A 53 -19.57 11.77 -2.66
C GLY A 53 -20.90 11.14 -3.08
N ALA A 54 -21.44 10.21 -2.27
CA ALA A 54 -22.76 9.56 -2.43
C ALA A 54 -23.09 9.01 -3.84
N PHE A 55 -22.08 8.74 -4.66
CA PHE A 55 -22.19 8.21 -6.01
C PHE A 55 -21.04 7.20 -6.30
N LEU A 56 -20.46 7.21 -7.50
CA LEU A 56 -19.40 6.26 -7.86
C LEU A 56 -18.16 6.38 -6.97
N SER A 57 -17.76 7.60 -6.59
CA SER A 57 -16.62 7.82 -5.70
C SER A 57 -16.84 7.20 -4.32
N GLU A 58 -18.04 7.36 -3.75
CA GLU A 58 -18.43 6.69 -2.50
C GLU A 58 -18.35 5.17 -2.63
N PHE A 59 -18.89 4.65 -3.73
CA PHE A 59 -18.90 3.21 -3.98
C PHE A 59 -17.48 2.64 -4.01
N ILE A 60 -16.55 3.29 -4.73
CA ILE A 60 -15.15 2.88 -4.82
C ILE A 60 -14.46 3.03 -3.45
N ALA A 61 -14.66 4.15 -2.77
CA ALA A 61 -14.10 4.40 -1.44
C ALA A 61 -14.55 3.34 -0.41
N TYR A 62 -15.84 3.02 -0.42
CA TYR A 62 -16.41 2.01 0.45
C TYR A 62 -15.83 0.62 0.15
N HIS A 63 -15.68 0.25 -1.12
CA HIS A 63 -15.09 -1.04 -1.49
C HIS A 63 -13.62 -1.15 -1.07
N GLY A 64 -12.85 -0.08 -1.26
CA GLY A 64 -11.45 -0.05 -0.80
C GLY A 64 -11.34 -0.25 0.71
N THR A 65 -12.11 0.52 1.49
CA THR A 65 -12.09 0.42 2.96
C THR A 65 -12.68 -0.89 3.48
N TRP A 66 -13.71 -1.44 2.81
CA TRP A 66 -14.23 -2.78 3.11
C TRP A 66 -13.18 -3.86 2.89
N TYR A 67 -12.50 -3.84 1.74
CA TYR A 67 -11.48 -4.84 1.43
C TYR A 67 -10.30 -4.75 2.41
N THR A 68 -9.86 -3.54 2.76
CA THR A 68 -8.83 -3.35 3.77
C THR A 68 -9.28 -3.89 5.12
N ASP A 69 -10.46 -3.53 5.62
CA ASP A 69 -10.96 -4.00 6.92
C ASP A 69 -11.02 -5.54 7.01
N THR A 70 -11.39 -6.21 5.91
CA THR A 70 -11.46 -7.68 5.89
C THR A 70 -10.10 -8.37 5.75
N HIS A 71 -9.06 -7.67 5.28
CA HIS A 71 -7.73 -8.24 5.00
C HIS A 71 -6.59 -7.46 5.68
N ILE A 72 -6.83 -6.70 6.75
CA ILE A 72 -5.75 -5.94 7.41
C ILE A 72 -4.84 -6.82 8.27
N GLY A 73 -5.28 -8.04 8.57
CA GLY A 73 -4.59 -8.97 9.45
C GLY A 73 -3.17 -9.31 8.98
N PRO A 74 -2.17 -9.36 9.87
CA PRO A 74 -0.77 -9.56 9.49
C PRO A 74 -0.50 -10.92 8.83
N THR A 75 -1.32 -11.92 9.09
CA THR A 75 -1.18 -13.27 8.54
C THR A 75 -2.12 -13.54 7.35
N ASP A 76 -2.81 -12.52 6.85
CA ASP A 76 -3.71 -12.68 5.69
C ASP A 76 -2.87 -12.79 4.40
N PRO A 77 -3.00 -13.87 3.60
CA PRO A 77 -2.23 -14.02 2.36
C PRO A 77 -2.57 -12.97 1.29
N THR A 78 -3.66 -12.23 1.48
CA THR A 78 -4.10 -11.13 0.63
C THR A 78 -4.11 -9.79 1.38
N ARG A 79 -3.20 -9.66 2.35
CA ARG A 79 -3.14 -8.51 3.25
C ARG A 79 -3.22 -7.17 2.51
N CYS A 80 -4.10 -6.31 2.97
CA CYS A 80 -4.24 -4.94 2.50
C CYS A 80 -4.04 -3.99 3.68
N ILE A 81 -2.92 -3.26 3.69
CA ILE A 81 -2.50 -2.43 4.84
C ILE A 81 -3.30 -1.13 4.94
N ALA A 82 -3.63 -0.54 3.79
CA ALA A 82 -4.25 0.77 3.73
C ALA A 82 -5.20 0.87 2.52
N GLY A 83 -6.33 1.53 2.73
CA GLY A 83 -7.36 1.76 1.73
C GLY A 83 -8.15 3.03 2.04
N GLY A 84 -8.52 3.74 0.99
CA GLY A 84 -9.25 5.00 1.09
C GLY A 84 -9.48 5.63 -0.28
N HIS A 85 -9.91 6.89 -0.28
CA HIS A 85 -10.19 7.63 -1.51
C HIS A 85 -9.85 9.11 -1.33
N ILE A 86 -9.26 9.72 -2.35
CA ILE A 86 -8.90 11.14 -2.38
C ILE A 86 -9.59 11.78 -3.58
N HIS A 87 -10.36 12.85 -3.31
CA HIS A 87 -10.95 13.67 -4.36
C HIS A 87 -9.97 14.75 -4.81
N VAL A 88 -9.98 15.03 -6.12
CA VAL A 88 -9.21 16.11 -6.72
C VAL A 88 -10.17 17.14 -7.28
N SER A 89 -9.98 18.41 -6.92
CA SER A 89 -10.82 19.50 -7.42
C SER A 89 -10.62 19.70 -8.93
N PRO A 90 -11.69 20.04 -9.70
CA PRO A 90 -11.56 20.38 -11.11
C PRO A 90 -10.72 21.64 -11.37
N SER A 91 -10.40 22.43 -10.33
CA SER A 91 -9.51 23.58 -10.42
C SER A 91 -8.02 23.21 -10.38
N VAL A 92 -7.67 21.98 -9.99
CA VAL A 92 -6.29 21.48 -9.94
C VAL A 92 -5.84 21.12 -11.35
N THR A 93 -4.68 21.63 -11.77
CA THR A 93 -4.11 21.28 -13.07
C THR A 93 -3.63 19.82 -13.07
N ILE A 94 -3.46 19.24 -14.26
CA ILE A 94 -2.94 17.87 -14.39
C ILE A 94 -1.56 17.75 -13.74
N GLN A 95 -0.69 18.75 -13.91
CA GLN A 95 0.66 18.72 -13.34
C GLN A 95 0.62 18.72 -11.81
N GLU A 96 -0.12 19.67 -11.21
CA GLU A 96 -0.29 19.73 -9.76
C GLU A 96 -0.91 18.45 -9.20
N GLY A 97 -1.89 17.86 -9.90
CA GLY A 97 -2.50 16.60 -9.51
C GLY A 97 -1.52 15.42 -9.56
N MET A 98 -0.66 15.34 -10.58
CA MET A 98 0.40 14.34 -10.65
C MET A 98 1.41 14.50 -9.52
N ASP A 99 1.86 15.74 -9.27
CA ASP A 99 2.82 16.03 -8.21
C ASP A 99 2.25 15.71 -6.82
N ALA A 100 0.99 16.08 -6.56
CA ALA A 100 0.28 15.73 -5.33
C ALA A 100 0.12 14.21 -5.17
N THR A 101 -0.14 13.50 -6.28
CA THR A 101 -0.22 12.04 -6.29
C THR A 101 1.14 11.42 -5.94
N HIS A 102 2.24 11.93 -6.48
CA HIS A 102 3.58 11.45 -6.14
C HIS A 102 3.90 11.63 -4.65
N VAL A 103 3.59 12.80 -4.08
CA VAL A 103 3.79 13.04 -2.64
C VAL A 103 2.91 12.11 -1.79
N THR A 104 1.65 11.94 -2.18
CA THR A 104 0.72 11.03 -1.52
C THR A 104 1.22 9.59 -1.54
N LEU A 105 1.68 9.10 -2.69
CA LEU A 105 2.18 7.74 -2.84
C LEU A 105 3.45 7.51 -2.01
N ARG A 106 4.41 8.45 -2.02
CA ARG A 106 5.60 8.34 -1.16
C ARG A 106 5.25 8.28 0.32
N THR A 107 4.36 9.17 0.78
CA THR A 107 3.92 9.19 2.17
C THR A 107 3.18 7.89 2.55
N LEU A 108 2.40 7.33 1.63
CA LEU A 108 1.74 6.04 1.83
C LEU A 108 2.74 4.88 1.89
N MET A 109 3.77 4.90 1.03
CA MET A 109 4.83 3.89 1.04
C MET A 109 5.58 3.91 2.38
N ASP A 110 5.98 5.09 2.86
CA ASP A 110 6.66 5.22 4.16
C ASP A 110 5.80 4.65 5.31
N TYR A 111 4.49 4.89 5.27
CA TYR A 111 3.55 4.30 6.25
C TYR A 111 3.42 2.78 6.11
N VAL A 112 3.35 2.27 4.88
CA VAL A 112 3.27 0.83 4.61
C VAL A 112 4.53 0.13 5.13
N ASP A 113 5.70 0.71 4.88
CA ASP A 113 6.99 0.20 5.34
C ASP A 113 7.05 0.20 6.89
N ASP A 114 6.59 1.26 7.55
CA ASP A 114 6.51 1.31 9.02
C ASP A 114 5.56 0.23 9.60
N VAL A 115 4.44 -0.05 8.94
CA VAL A 115 3.48 -1.08 9.38
C VAL A 115 3.97 -2.50 9.10
N LEU A 116 4.69 -2.71 8.00
CA LEU A 116 5.33 -4.00 7.71
C LEU A 116 6.55 -4.22 8.60
N GLY A 117 7.15 -3.14 9.09
CA GLY A 117 8.46 -3.18 9.68
C GLY A 117 9.53 -3.35 8.60
N PRO A 118 10.81 -3.33 9.02
CA PRO A 118 11.92 -3.57 8.13
C PRO A 118 11.76 -4.95 7.47
N VAL A 119 11.64 -4.97 6.14
CA VAL A 119 11.61 -6.21 5.38
C VAL A 119 12.97 -6.89 5.55
N CYS A 120 12.97 -8.07 6.18
CA CYS A 120 14.18 -8.86 6.22
C CYS A 120 14.36 -9.61 4.91
N LEU A 121 14.99 -8.95 3.94
CA LEU A 121 15.26 -9.54 2.63
C LEU A 121 16.10 -10.83 2.70
N ALA A 122 16.83 -11.02 3.80
CA ALA A 122 17.61 -12.21 4.06
C ALA A 122 16.82 -13.36 4.72
N ASP A 123 15.59 -13.13 5.20
CA ASP A 123 14.66 -14.19 5.65
C ASP A 123 13.81 -14.62 4.44
N ILE A 124 14.25 -15.67 3.76
CA ILE A 124 13.75 -16.09 2.44
C ILE A 124 12.49 -16.93 2.56
N ASP A 125 12.32 -17.65 3.68
CA ASP A 125 11.13 -18.45 3.96
C ASP A 125 10.12 -17.76 4.88
N GLU A 126 10.41 -16.51 5.27
CA GLU A 126 9.52 -15.58 6.01
C GLU A 126 9.11 -16.16 7.37
N ASN A 127 10.04 -16.84 8.04
CA ASN A 127 9.79 -17.54 9.32
C ASN A 127 10.29 -16.76 10.55
N ASP A 128 10.78 -15.52 10.37
CA ASP A 128 11.41 -14.64 11.35
C ASP A 128 12.71 -15.19 11.99
N VAL A 129 13.32 -16.22 11.39
CA VAL A 129 14.55 -16.88 11.86
C VAL A 129 15.55 -17.00 10.72
N LEU A 130 16.58 -16.18 10.81
CA LEU A 130 17.65 -16.13 9.83
C LEU A 130 18.65 -17.29 10.06
N ASP A 131 18.58 -18.33 9.21
CA ASP A 131 19.37 -19.54 9.31
C ASP A 131 19.84 -20.11 7.95
N ILE A 132 20.31 -21.35 7.91
CA ILE A 132 20.83 -21.95 6.68
C ILE A 132 19.75 -22.18 5.62
N PHE A 133 18.49 -22.33 6.01
CA PHE A 133 17.38 -22.53 5.09
C PHE A 133 17.15 -21.29 4.23
N ASP A 134 17.43 -20.09 4.75
CA ASP A 134 17.38 -18.87 3.96
C ASP A 134 18.45 -18.82 2.88
N VAL A 135 19.69 -19.19 3.25
CA VAL A 135 20.80 -19.27 2.30
C VAL A 135 20.47 -20.27 1.19
N LEU A 136 19.92 -21.44 1.55
CA LEU A 136 19.51 -22.44 0.58
C LEU A 136 18.33 -21.96 -0.28
N GLY A 137 17.40 -21.22 0.31
CA GLY A 137 16.29 -20.60 -0.41
C GLY A 137 16.76 -19.57 -1.43
N TYR A 138 17.66 -18.66 -1.03
CA TYR A 138 18.24 -17.67 -1.93
C TYR A 138 19.02 -18.32 -3.07
N LEU A 139 19.90 -19.28 -2.76
CA LEU A 139 20.65 -20.01 -3.80
C LEU A 139 19.73 -20.76 -4.75
N GLY A 140 18.60 -21.28 -4.26
CA GLY A 140 17.56 -21.87 -5.10
C GLY A 140 16.89 -20.86 -6.05
N ARG A 141 16.62 -19.64 -5.58
CA ARG A 141 16.11 -18.54 -6.43
C ARG A 141 17.16 -18.11 -7.46
N PHE A 142 18.42 -18.00 -7.06
CA PHE A 142 19.54 -17.60 -7.91
C PHE A 142 19.79 -18.62 -9.04
N ASP A 143 19.85 -19.91 -8.73
CA ASP A 143 20.04 -20.98 -9.73
C ASP A 143 18.85 -21.10 -10.72
N ALA A 144 17.68 -20.61 -10.32
CA ALA A 144 16.47 -20.60 -11.14
C ALA A 144 16.29 -19.36 -12.02
N ASP A 145 17.26 -18.43 -12.04
CA ASP A 145 17.14 -17.11 -12.67
C ASP A 145 15.87 -16.35 -12.21
N ASP A 146 15.50 -16.49 -10.94
CA ASP A 146 14.32 -15.82 -10.38
C ASP A 146 14.60 -14.31 -10.23
N PRO A 147 13.78 -13.41 -10.78
CA PRO A 147 13.96 -11.96 -10.62
C PRO A 147 13.99 -11.47 -9.17
N ARG A 148 13.48 -12.26 -8.22
CA ARG A 148 13.54 -11.96 -6.78
C ARG A 148 14.95 -12.18 -6.18
N ALA A 149 15.89 -12.75 -6.93
CA ALA A 149 17.27 -12.91 -6.52
C ALA A 149 18.17 -11.73 -6.94
N ASP A 150 17.69 -10.81 -7.80
CA ASP A 150 18.34 -9.54 -8.13
C ASP A 150 18.12 -8.55 -6.98
N LEU A 151 19.05 -8.55 -6.03
CA LEU A 151 18.96 -7.72 -4.82
C LEU A 151 19.59 -6.35 -5.03
N THR A 152 20.47 -6.20 -6.01
CA THR A 152 21.04 -4.90 -6.40
C THR A 152 20.04 -4.06 -7.22
N LEU A 153 18.98 -4.69 -7.74
CA LEU A 153 17.93 -4.10 -8.56
C LEU A 153 18.46 -3.47 -9.85
N ASP A 154 19.56 -4.01 -10.38
CA ASP A 154 20.20 -3.49 -11.60
C ASP A 154 19.74 -4.20 -12.88
N GLY A 155 18.91 -5.24 -12.73
CA GLY A 155 18.36 -6.05 -13.81
C GLY A 155 19.28 -7.17 -14.30
N THR A 156 20.44 -7.38 -13.66
CA THR A 156 21.40 -8.45 -13.96
C THR A 156 21.58 -9.32 -12.74
N LEU A 157 21.30 -10.62 -12.87
CA LEU A 157 21.56 -11.58 -11.80
C LEU A 157 23.03 -12.05 -11.86
N ASP A 158 23.86 -11.59 -10.92
CA ASP A 158 25.28 -11.95 -10.87
C ASP A 158 25.84 -12.07 -9.43
N VAL A 159 27.17 -12.15 -9.31
CA VAL A 159 27.81 -12.33 -8.00
C VAL A 159 27.58 -11.16 -7.04
N PHE A 160 27.27 -9.96 -7.54
CA PHE A 160 26.99 -8.80 -6.70
C PHE A 160 25.68 -8.98 -5.93
N ASP A 161 24.68 -9.66 -6.49
CA ASP A 161 23.46 -9.99 -5.74
C ASP A 161 23.73 -10.99 -4.62
N VAL A 162 24.63 -11.96 -4.86
CA VAL A 162 25.04 -12.92 -3.82
C VAL A 162 25.77 -12.19 -2.69
N LEU A 163 26.60 -11.21 -3.02
CA LEU A 163 27.29 -10.38 -2.02
C LEU A 163 26.31 -9.51 -1.24
N GLU A 164 25.29 -8.96 -1.90
CA GLU A 164 24.21 -8.20 -1.24
C GLU A 164 23.42 -9.09 -0.28
N PHE A 165 23.03 -10.30 -0.71
CA PHE A 165 22.38 -11.27 0.17
C PHE A 165 23.23 -11.57 1.41
N LEU A 166 24.52 -11.84 1.24
CA LEU A 166 25.42 -12.14 2.38
C LEU A 166 25.59 -10.94 3.32
N ALA A 167 25.56 -9.72 2.80
CA ALA A 167 25.58 -8.50 3.62
C ALA A 167 24.31 -8.42 4.47
N LEU A 168 23.14 -8.53 3.85
CA LEU A 168 21.83 -8.54 4.52
C LEU A 168 21.74 -9.65 5.58
N PHE A 169 22.18 -10.87 5.23
CA PHE A 169 22.19 -12.01 6.15
C PHE A 169 23.11 -11.77 7.36
N THR A 170 24.25 -11.09 7.17
CA THR A 170 25.18 -10.78 8.26
C THR A 170 24.71 -9.63 9.14
N GLU A 171 24.03 -8.64 8.56
CA GLU A 171 23.42 -7.53 9.30
C GLU A 171 22.22 -8.00 10.14
N GLY A 172 21.52 -9.03 9.67
CA GLY A 172 20.33 -9.59 10.30
C GLY A 172 19.07 -8.77 10.02
N CYS A 173 17.95 -9.22 10.56
CA CYS A 173 16.67 -8.51 10.48
C CYS A 173 16.60 -7.48 11.63
N LEU A 174 16.84 -6.20 11.36
CA LEU A 174 16.74 -5.09 12.34
C LEU A 174 15.51 -4.24 12.08
#